data_AF-A0A2Z2KHD0-F1
#
_entry.id   AF-A0A2Z2KHD0-F1
#
_cell.length_a   1.000
_cell.length_b   1.000
_cell.length_c   1.000
_cell.angle_alpha   90.00
_cell.angle_beta   90.00
_cell.angle_gamma   90.00
#
_symmetry.space_group_name_H-M   'P 1'
#
loop_
_entity.id
_entity.type
_entity.pdbx_description
1 polymer ?
#
loop_
_entity_poly.entity_id
_entity_poly.type
_entity_poly.pdbx_seq_one_letter_code
_entity_poly.pdbx_strand_id
1 'polypeptide(L)'
;MIPNQNQFYKIVNKKNDLVADYGYPETGKPVTLWPWHGEDNQRWMFVPLNDNYYAIVNKKNGLVADYGYPETGKPVTLWPWHGGDNQQWFLHDLEGGYQKISNKKNGLVADYGYPETGKPMTLWPWHGGDNQRWLPEAVESFTLPSVQTYPVPAVPQYTNINEVLPNQTQIVTTHYTLATCIAVDDPHYNDQQKIKTNPYYLYVKKQYWKKVESHVLAPKESYKYTMTSGMTQEDQNTVSKTVSHTIGVDAGFQFGKEGRFNVAASLSYQYTEQLETTVSHTTIQMTETTQEHSIINDENYNVAWSKYILVSEYSVQRSDGTLVSKPWTVTDHNTTQSSYYPLETTLLDK
;
A
#
# COMPACT_ATOMS: atom_id res chain seq x y z
N MET A 1 1.42 -17.43 -17.68
CA MET A 1 1.54 -17.70 -16.24
C MET A 1 1.66 -16.37 -15.51
N ILE A 2 0.69 -16.04 -14.66
CA ILE A 2 0.83 -14.88 -13.77
C ILE A 2 1.81 -15.27 -12.64
N PRO A 3 2.91 -14.52 -12.41
CA PRO A 3 3.80 -14.80 -11.29
C PRO A 3 3.06 -14.69 -9.95
N ASN A 4 3.16 -15.70 -9.11
CA ASN A 4 2.76 -15.64 -7.71
C ASN A 4 3.56 -14.57 -6.96
N GLN A 5 2.87 -13.83 -6.08
CA GLN A 5 3.42 -12.74 -5.29
C GLN A 5 4.44 -13.19 -4.24
N ASN A 6 4.45 -14.46 -3.86
CA ASN A 6 5.26 -14.99 -2.76
C ASN A 6 6.45 -15.84 -3.23
N GLN A 7 6.96 -15.57 -4.43
CA GLN A 7 8.01 -16.36 -5.06
C GLN A 7 9.11 -15.49 -5.67
N PHE A 8 10.33 -16.01 -5.65
CA PHE A 8 11.39 -15.55 -6.53
C PHE A 8 11.53 -16.50 -7.71
N TYR A 9 11.87 -15.93 -8.86
CA TYR A 9 11.98 -16.60 -10.14
C TYR A 9 13.39 -16.43 -10.70
N LYS A 10 13.86 -17.42 -11.44
CA LYS A 10 14.86 -17.18 -12.49
C LYS A 10 14.12 -16.90 -13.80
N ILE A 11 14.70 -16.07 -14.67
CA ILE A 11 14.09 -15.68 -15.95
C ILE A 11 14.95 -16.28 -17.07
N VAL A 12 14.49 -17.38 -17.66
CA VAL A 12 15.24 -18.20 -18.63
C VAL A 12 14.99 -17.73 -20.07
N ASN A 13 16.02 -17.51 -20.86
CA ASN A 13 15.87 -17.21 -22.29
C ASN A 13 15.70 -18.50 -23.11
N LYS A 14 14.69 -18.55 -23.99
CA LYS A 14 14.41 -19.75 -24.78
C LYS A 14 15.52 -20.13 -25.76
N LYS A 15 16.29 -19.15 -26.28
CA LYS A 15 17.29 -19.41 -27.32
C LYS A 15 18.47 -20.24 -26.83
N ASN A 16 18.86 -20.08 -25.57
CA ASN A 16 20.13 -20.59 -25.06
C ASN A 16 20.11 -21.03 -23.58
N ASP A 17 18.94 -21.07 -22.94
CA ASP A 17 18.72 -21.48 -21.55
C ASP A 17 19.49 -20.67 -20.49
N LEU A 18 20.06 -19.53 -20.88
CA LEU A 18 20.71 -18.61 -19.95
C LEU A 18 19.66 -17.81 -19.17
N VAL A 19 20.03 -17.38 -17.96
CA VAL A 19 19.13 -16.64 -17.07
C VAL A 19 19.58 -15.20 -16.88
N ALA A 20 18.62 -14.31 -16.66
CA ALA A 20 18.89 -12.93 -16.27
C ALA A 20 19.69 -12.88 -14.94
N ASP A 21 20.81 -12.16 -14.96
CA ASP A 21 21.80 -12.09 -13.90
C ASP A 21 22.27 -10.64 -13.67
N TYR A 22 22.24 -10.22 -12.41
CA TYR A 22 22.82 -8.95 -11.96
C TYR A 22 24.08 -9.12 -11.11
N GLY A 23 25.20 -9.37 -11.77
CA GLY A 23 26.50 -9.60 -11.13
C GLY A 23 27.08 -8.41 -10.34
N TYR A 24 26.51 -7.22 -10.46
CA TYR A 24 27.10 -5.98 -9.95
C TYR A 24 26.57 -5.55 -8.57
N PRO A 25 27.38 -4.88 -7.74
CA PRO A 25 26.90 -4.24 -6.51
C PRO A 25 26.33 -2.83 -6.77
N GLU A 26 26.76 -2.13 -7.82
CA GLU A 26 26.34 -0.75 -8.10
C GLU A 26 25.07 -0.69 -8.95
N THR A 27 24.31 0.39 -8.79
CA THR A 27 23.18 0.79 -9.66
C THR A 27 23.66 1.18 -11.06
N GLY A 28 22.77 1.07 -12.06
CA GLY A 28 22.97 1.53 -13.44
C GLY A 28 23.80 0.58 -14.32
N LYS A 29 24.24 -0.56 -13.77
CA LYS A 29 24.88 -1.61 -14.57
C LYS A 29 23.85 -2.42 -15.38
N PRO A 30 24.25 -3.06 -16.48
CA PRO A 30 23.35 -3.87 -17.29
C PRO A 30 22.98 -5.19 -16.61
N VAL A 31 21.76 -5.65 -16.84
CA VAL A 31 21.40 -7.06 -16.64
C VAL A 31 22.08 -7.88 -17.73
N THR A 32 22.82 -8.91 -17.35
CA THR A 32 23.49 -9.82 -18.28
C THR A 32 22.85 -11.20 -18.22
N LEU A 33 23.19 -12.10 -19.15
CA LEU A 33 22.72 -13.48 -19.10
C LEU A 33 23.86 -14.44 -18.80
N TRP A 34 23.65 -15.33 -17.84
CA TRP A 34 24.63 -16.33 -17.41
C TRP A 34 23.95 -17.69 -17.21
N PRO A 35 24.71 -18.79 -17.19
CA PRO A 35 24.17 -20.07 -16.73
C PRO A 35 23.64 -19.94 -15.31
N TRP A 36 22.56 -20.66 -15.00
CA TRP A 36 22.00 -20.68 -13.66
C TRP A 36 23.01 -21.25 -12.65
N HIS A 37 23.33 -20.47 -11.62
CA HIS A 37 24.20 -20.87 -10.51
C HIS A 37 23.53 -20.72 -9.14
N GLY A 38 22.32 -20.16 -9.07
CA GLY A 38 21.45 -20.25 -7.89
C GLY A 38 21.57 -19.11 -6.88
N GLU A 39 22.47 -18.17 -7.10
CA GLU A 39 22.72 -17.04 -6.20
C GLU A 39 21.66 -15.93 -6.33
N ASP A 40 21.61 -15.03 -5.35
CA ASP A 40 20.61 -13.96 -5.26
C ASP A 40 20.60 -13.01 -6.48
N ASN A 41 21.71 -12.90 -7.24
CA ASN A 41 21.77 -12.08 -8.46
C ASN A 41 20.92 -12.64 -9.61
N GLN A 42 20.53 -13.91 -9.56
CA GLN A 42 19.69 -14.55 -10.58
C GLN A 42 18.25 -14.78 -10.12
N ARG A 43 17.89 -14.23 -8.95
CA ARG A 43 16.56 -14.36 -8.34
C ARG A 43 15.81 -13.03 -8.46
N TRP A 44 14.61 -13.10 -9.03
CA TRP A 44 13.80 -11.94 -9.39
C TRP A 44 12.40 -12.07 -8.80
N MET A 45 11.90 -11.01 -8.18
CA MET A 45 10.52 -10.91 -7.71
C MET A 45 9.72 -10.05 -8.69
N PHE A 46 8.57 -10.56 -9.11
CA PHE A 46 7.62 -9.80 -9.92
C PHE A 46 6.59 -9.16 -8.99
N VAL A 47 6.73 -7.85 -8.76
CA VAL A 47 5.80 -7.07 -7.95
C VAL A 47 4.65 -6.60 -8.85
N PRO A 48 3.40 -7.04 -8.61
CA PRO A 48 2.26 -6.57 -9.39
C PRO A 48 1.98 -5.10 -9.12
N LEU A 49 1.58 -4.40 -10.17
CA LEU A 49 1.16 -3.00 -10.19
C LEU A 49 -0.24 -2.91 -10.82
N ASN A 50 -0.82 -1.72 -10.82
CA ASN A 50 -2.05 -1.40 -11.54
C ASN A 50 -1.92 -1.75 -13.05
N ASP A 51 -3.07 -1.94 -13.70
CA ASP A 51 -3.17 -2.22 -15.15
C ASP A 51 -2.39 -3.45 -15.64
N ASN A 52 -2.18 -4.44 -14.77
CA ASN A 52 -1.44 -5.68 -15.03
C ASN A 52 0.05 -5.48 -15.38
N TYR A 53 0.65 -4.34 -15.00
CA TYR A 53 2.09 -4.15 -15.06
C TYR A 53 2.79 -4.76 -13.85
N TYR A 54 4.09 -4.93 -13.97
CA TYR A 54 4.97 -5.43 -12.92
C TYR A 54 6.21 -4.57 -12.78
N ALA A 55 6.70 -4.42 -11.55
CA ALA A 55 8.11 -4.12 -11.31
C ALA A 55 8.88 -5.43 -11.19
N ILE A 56 10.05 -5.51 -11.81
CA ILE A 56 10.91 -6.72 -11.75
C ILE A 56 12.09 -6.39 -10.82
N VAL A 57 12.06 -6.93 -9.60
CA VAL A 57 12.98 -6.59 -8.50
C VAL A 57 14.05 -7.68 -8.36
N ASN A 58 15.33 -7.31 -8.30
CA ASN A 58 16.41 -8.27 -8.07
C ASN A 58 16.61 -8.55 -6.57
N LYS A 59 16.70 -9.83 -6.17
CA LYS A 59 16.87 -10.21 -4.77
C LYS A 59 18.22 -9.80 -4.18
N LYS A 60 19.29 -9.69 -4.98
CA LYS A 60 20.62 -9.35 -4.48
C LYS A 60 20.67 -7.97 -3.85
N ASN A 61 19.96 -6.99 -4.40
CA ASN A 61 20.11 -5.59 -4.03
C ASN A 61 18.80 -4.80 -3.91
N GLY A 62 17.65 -5.38 -4.26
CA GLY A 62 16.34 -4.72 -4.20
C GLY A 62 16.12 -3.66 -5.29
N LEU A 63 17.04 -3.55 -6.26
CA LEU A 63 16.88 -2.65 -7.40
C LEU A 63 15.94 -3.26 -8.46
N VAL A 64 15.34 -2.40 -9.29
CA VAL A 64 14.35 -2.79 -10.30
C VAL A 64 14.90 -2.70 -11.72
N ALA A 65 14.38 -3.55 -12.62
CA ALA A 65 14.66 -3.46 -14.04
C ALA A 65 14.17 -2.12 -14.61
N ASP A 66 15.05 -1.40 -15.29
CA ASP A 66 14.85 -0.04 -15.79
C ASP A 66 15.37 0.08 -17.23
N TYR A 67 14.52 0.63 -18.10
CA TYR A 67 14.87 1.02 -19.46
C TYR A 67 14.80 2.54 -19.67
N GLY A 68 15.79 3.25 -19.15
CA GLY A 68 15.86 4.72 -19.23
C GLY A 68 16.02 5.29 -20.65
N TYR A 69 16.32 4.47 -21.65
CA TYR A 69 16.66 4.91 -23.00
C TYR A 69 15.42 5.08 -23.91
N PRO A 70 15.43 6.05 -24.84
CA PRO A 70 14.40 6.17 -25.87
C PRO A 70 14.64 5.23 -27.06
N GLU A 71 15.89 4.86 -27.36
CA GLU A 71 16.24 4.06 -28.54
C GLU A 71 16.10 2.55 -28.30
N THR A 72 16.12 1.77 -29.37
CA THR A 72 16.23 0.29 -29.35
C THR A 72 17.68 -0.16 -29.14
N GLY A 73 17.87 -1.40 -28.70
CA GLY A 73 19.18 -2.07 -28.61
C GLY A 73 20.06 -1.60 -27.45
N LYS A 74 19.54 -0.77 -26.55
CA LYS A 74 20.23 -0.40 -25.31
C LYS A 74 20.03 -1.48 -24.25
N PRO A 75 20.93 -1.57 -23.26
CA PRO A 75 20.78 -2.57 -22.21
C PRO A 75 19.67 -2.21 -21.23
N VAL A 76 19.02 -3.22 -20.67
CA VAL A 76 18.23 -3.08 -19.44
C VAL A 76 19.21 -2.94 -18.28
N THR A 77 19.00 -1.92 -17.44
CA THR A 77 19.83 -1.66 -16.25
C THR A 77 19.01 -1.82 -14.98
N LEU A 78 19.65 -1.84 -13.81
CA LEU A 78 18.91 -1.77 -12.54
C LEU A 78 19.07 -0.41 -11.87
N TRP A 79 17.96 0.14 -11.36
CA TRP A 79 17.92 1.40 -10.64
C TRP A 79 17.02 1.30 -9.40
N PRO A 80 17.15 2.21 -8.42
CA PRO A 80 16.15 2.33 -7.37
C PRO A 80 14.78 2.60 -7.98
N TRP A 81 13.76 2.00 -7.37
CA TRP A 81 12.38 2.18 -7.82
C TRP A 81 11.95 3.65 -7.66
N HIS A 82 11.39 4.22 -8.72
CA HIS A 82 10.81 5.57 -8.74
C HIS A 82 9.42 5.60 -9.38
N GLY A 83 8.94 4.46 -9.91
CA GLY A 83 7.59 4.29 -10.44
C GLY A 83 7.38 4.85 -11.84
N GLY A 84 8.40 5.36 -12.52
CA GLY A 84 8.30 5.79 -13.91
C GLY A 84 8.00 4.64 -14.87
N ASP A 85 7.38 4.93 -16.01
CA ASP A 85 6.98 3.92 -17.00
C ASP A 85 8.17 3.09 -17.55
N ASN A 86 9.40 3.61 -17.47
CA ASN A 86 10.61 2.86 -17.81
C ASN A 86 10.92 1.70 -16.86
N GLN A 87 10.30 1.65 -15.68
CA GLN A 87 10.46 0.57 -14.70
C GLN A 87 9.25 -0.38 -14.63
N GLN A 88 8.23 -0.12 -15.44
CA GLN A 88 7.00 -0.91 -15.48
C GLN A 88 7.02 -1.84 -16.69
N TRP A 89 6.73 -3.12 -16.45
CA TRP A 89 6.87 -4.19 -17.44
C TRP A 89 5.57 -4.97 -17.56
N PHE A 90 5.20 -5.32 -18.79
CA PHE A 90 4.05 -6.18 -19.05
C PHE A 90 4.54 -7.57 -19.46
N LEU A 91 3.96 -8.59 -18.86
CA LEU A 91 4.24 -9.99 -19.15
C LEU A 91 3.15 -10.55 -20.06
N HIS A 92 3.46 -10.76 -21.34
CA HIS A 92 2.52 -11.31 -22.31
C HIS A 92 2.73 -12.82 -22.38
N ASP A 93 1.68 -13.59 -22.08
CA ASP A 93 1.73 -15.04 -22.16
C ASP A 93 1.85 -15.55 -23.60
N LEU A 94 2.72 -16.54 -23.80
CA LEU A 94 2.94 -17.26 -25.06
C LEU A 94 2.74 -18.77 -24.81
N GLU A 95 2.75 -19.54 -25.89
CA GLU A 95 2.68 -21.00 -25.83
C GLU A 95 3.86 -21.61 -25.06
N GLY A 96 3.62 -22.72 -24.36
CA GLY A 96 4.65 -23.48 -23.63
C GLY A 96 5.12 -22.81 -22.34
N GLY A 97 4.36 -21.85 -21.80
CA GLY A 97 4.70 -21.14 -20.56
C GLY A 97 5.69 -19.99 -20.74
N TYR A 98 6.23 -19.81 -21.96
CA TYR A 98 7.07 -18.66 -22.29
C TYR A 98 6.26 -17.36 -22.28
N GLN A 99 6.99 -16.26 -22.15
CA GLN A 99 6.45 -14.92 -22.11
C GLN A 99 7.27 -13.97 -22.98
N LYS A 100 6.58 -12.96 -23.51
CA LYS A 100 7.20 -11.74 -24.04
C LYS A 100 7.14 -10.68 -22.93
N ILE A 101 8.28 -10.11 -22.56
CA ILE A 101 8.39 -9.08 -21.50
C ILE A 101 8.55 -7.73 -22.19
N SER A 102 7.56 -6.84 -22.11
CA SER A 102 7.60 -5.51 -22.77
C SER A 102 7.67 -4.37 -21.77
N ASN A 103 8.42 -3.32 -22.09
CA ASN A 103 8.49 -2.12 -21.28
C ASN A 103 7.30 -1.18 -21.54
N LYS A 104 6.70 -0.59 -20.49
CA LYS A 104 5.54 0.30 -20.62
C LYS A 104 5.84 1.58 -21.39
N LYS A 105 7.03 2.16 -21.20
CA LYS A 105 7.40 3.46 -21.80
C LYS A 105 7.38 3.45 -23.34
N ASN A 106 7.77 2.34 -23.97
CA ASN A 106 8.00 2.30 -25.42
C ASN A 106 7.52 1.02 -26.11
N GLY A 107 7.00 0.03 -25.38
CA GLY A 107 6.50 -1.24 -25.94
C GLY A 107 7.59 -2.19 -26.48
N LEU A 108 8.87 -1.83 -26.38
CA LEU A 108 9.97 -2.71 -26.77
C LEU A 108 10.07 -3.91 -25.83
N VAL A 109 10.60 -5.03 -26.33
CA VAL A 109 10.62 -6.31 -25.63
C VAL A 109 12.03 -6.75 -25.27
N ALA A 110 12.17 -7.46 -24.15
CA ALA A 110 13.44 -8.05 -23.75
C ALA A 110 13.97 -9.02 -24.82
N ASP A 111 15.22 -8.84 -25.22
CA ASP A 111 15.88 -9.54 -26.30
C ASP A 111 17.31 -9.93 -25.91
N TYR A 112 17.66 -11.18 -26.17
CA TYR A 112 19.03 -11.68 -26.09
C TYR A 112 19.53 -12.28 -27.41
N GLY A 113 19.97 -11.40 -28.30
CA GLY A 113 20.47 -11.78 -29.63
C GLY A 113 21.80 -12.54 -29.63
N TYR A 114 22.55 -12.58 -28.53
CA TYR A 114 23.90 -13.11 -28.47
C TYR A 114 23.94 -14.64 -28.30
N PRO A 115 24.91 -15.35 -28.92
CA PRO A 115 25.14 -16.77 -28.66
C PRO A 115 25.96 -17.01 -27.39
N GLU A 116 26.87 -16.11 -27.03
CA GLU A 116 27.72 -16.20 -25.82
C GLU A 116 27.04 -15.68 -24.55
N THR A 117 27.54 -16.12 -23.38
CA THR A 117 27.15 -15.64 -22.06
C THR A 117 27.75 -14.27 -21.73
N GLY A 118 27.23 -13.60 -20.70
CA GLY A 118 27.80 -12.37 -20.13
C GLY A 118 27.52 -11.11 -20.92
N LYS A 119 26.82 -11.20 -22.05
CA LYS A 119 26.32 -10.02 -22.76
C LYS A 119 25.09 -9.41 -22.08
N PRO A 120 24.81 -8.11 -22.28
CA PRO A 120 23.61 -7.48 -21.77
C PRO A 120 22.32 -7.98 -22.42
N MET A 121 21.25 -8.07 -21.62
CA MET A 121 19.89 -8.08 -22.12
C MET A 121 19.55 -6.69 -22.69
N THR A 122 19.01 -6.64 -23.90
CA THR A 122 18.63 -5.39 -24.58
C THR A 122 17.13 -5.36 -24.88
N LEU A 123 16.59 -4.21 -25.30
CA LEU A 123 15.21 -4.15 -25.79
C LEU A 123 15.14 -3.94 -27.31
N TRP A 124 14.26 -4.68 -27.98
CA TRP A 124 14.03 -4.57 -29.42
C TRP A 124 12.54 -4.62 -29.77
N PRO A 125 12.11 -4.20 -30.98
CA PRO A 125 10.78 -4.51 -31.48
C PRO A 125 10.53 -6.01 -31.48
N TRP A 126 9.29 -6.41 -31.16
CA TRP A 126 8.90 -7.81 -31.20
C TRP A 126 8.98 -8.36 -32.63
N HIS A 127 9.78 -9.41 -32.83
CA HIS A 127 9.88 -10.17 -34.08
C HIS A 127 9.57 -11.65 -33.89
N GLY A 128 9.37 -12.11 -32.65
CA GLY A 128 8.87 -13.45 -32.34
C GLY A 128 9.91 -14.56 -32.29
N GLY A 129 11.18 -14.24 -32.49
CA GLY A 129 12.31 -15.17 -32.34
C GLY A 129 12.50 -15.65 -30.91
N ASP A 130 13.16 -16.79 -30.75
CA ASP A 130 13.37 -17.41 -29.44
C ASP A 130 14.24 -16.56 -28.49
N ASN A 131 15.05 -15.64 -29.02
CA ASN A 131 15.77 -14.65 -28.21
C ASN A 131 14.87 -13.66 -27.47
N GLN A 132 13.59 -13.55 -27.84
CA GLN A 132 12.60 -12.66 -27.20
C GLN A 132 11.57 -13.41 -26.34
N ARG A 133 11.79 -14.71 -26.12
CA ARG A 133 10.88 -15.57 -25.36
C ARG A 133 11.56 -15.95 -24.05
N TRP A 134 10.87 -15.67 -22.95
CA TRP A 134 11.41 -15.78 -21.61
C TRP A 134 10.52 -16.68 -20.76
N LEU A 135 11.09 -17.60 -20.00
CA LEU A 135 10.35 -18.48 -19.09
C LEU A 135 10.72 -18.11 -17.65
N PRO A 136 9.81 -17.45 -16.90
CA PRO A 136 9.96 -17.33 -15.47
C PRO A 136 9.73 -18.69 -14.80
N GLU A 137 10.73 -19.18 -14.08
CA GLU A 137 10.63 -20.42 -13.29
C GLU A 137 10.80 -20.09 -11.81
N ALA A 138 9.84 -20.49 -10.98
CA ALA A 138 9.92 -20.29 -9.54
C ALA A 138 11.09 -21.10 -8.95
N VAL A 139 11.93 -20.45 -8.15
CA VAL A 139 13.15 -21.03 -7.54
C VAL A 139 13.22 -20.84 -6.03
N GLU A 140 12.31 -20.05 -5.47
CA GLU A 140 12.19 -19.81 -4.03
C GLU A 140 10.76 -19.40 -3.71
N SER A 141 10.28 -19.76 -2.53
CA SER A 141 9.00 -19.28 -2.00
C SER A 141 9.22 -18.71 -0.60
N PHE A 142 8.41 -17.72 -0.23
CA PHE A 142 8.40 -17.13 1.09
C PHE A 142 6.97 -16.98 1.60
N THR A 143 6.82 -16.74 2.91
CA THR A 143 5.52 -16.55 3.54
C THR A 143 5.12 -15.09 3.48
N LEU A 144 3.89 -14.81 3.05
CA LEU A 144 3.32 -13.47 3.12
C LEU A 144 2.84 -13.19 4.55
N PRO A 145 3.07 -11.98 5.10
CA PRO A 145 2.52 -11.62 6.39
C PRO A 145 0.98 -11.55 6.32
N SER A 146 0.32 -11.87 7.43
CA SER A 146 -1.14 -11.79 7.53
C SER A 146 -1.55 -11.53 8.97
N VAL A 147 -2.75 -10.98 9.16
CA VAL A 147 -3.35 -10.75 10.48
C VAL A 147 -4.84 -11.06 10.44
N GLN A 148 -5.38 -11.51 11.56
CA GLN A 148 -6.82 -11.73 11.67
C GLN A 148 -7.58 -10.39 11.68
N THR A 149 -8.72 -10.35 11.00
CA THR A 149 -9.63 -9.21 10.97
C THR A 149 -10.90 -9.47 11.78
N TYR A 150 -11.50 -8.39 12.26
CA TYR A 150 -12.73 -8.38 13.05
C TYR A 150 -13.63 -7.22 12.62
N PRO A 151 -14.97 -7.34 12.73
CA PRO A 151 -15.86 -6.21 12.49
C PRO A 151 -15.63 -5.09 13.51
N VAL A 152 -15.94 -3.85 13.12
CA VAL A 152 -15.93 -2.72 14.04
C VAL A 152 -16.88 -3.00 15.21
N PRO A 153 -16.46 -2.84 16.48
CA PRO A 153 -17.35 -3.00 17.61
C PRO A 153 -18.53 -2.03 17.52
N ALA A 154 -19.70 -2.45 18.01
CA ALA A 154 -20.84 -1.54 18.15
C ALA A 154 -20.53 -0.40 19.12
N VAL A 155 -21.14 0.76 18.89
CA VAL A 155 -21.07 1.89 19.84
C VAL A 155 -21.67 1.46 21.19
N PRO A 156 -21.02 1.76 22.32
CA PRO A 156 -21.54 1.43 23.64
C PRO A 156 -22.95 2.02 23.84
N GLN A 157 -23.88 1.20 24.30
CA GLN A 157 -25.27 1.59 24.54
C GLN A 157 -25.51 1.74 26.04
N TYR A 158 -26.28 2.76 26.42
CA TYR A 158 -26.73 2.90 27.80
C TYR A 158 -27.76 1.82 28.15
N THR A 159 -27.72 1.38 29.39
CA THR A 159 -28.74 0.52 30.02
C THR A 159 -29.56 1.26 31.08
N ASN A 160 -29.02 2.38 31.59
CA ASN A 160 -29.69 3.27 32.55
C ASN A 160 -29.07 4.68 32.50
N ILE A 161 -29.77 5.66 33.08
CA ILE A 161 -29.42 7.08 32.99
C ILE A 161 -28.13 7.48 33.73
N ASN A 162 -27.67 6.68 34.71
CA ASN A 162 -26.50 6.98 35.52
C ASN A 162 -25.24 6.24 35.03
N GLU A 163 -25.35 5.47 33.94
CA GLU A 163 -24.24 4.69 33.42
C GLU A 163 -23.18 5.60 32.79
N VAL A 164 -21.91 5.32 33.07
CA VAL A 164 -20.79 5.99 32.42
C VAL A 164 -20.25 5.08 31.33
N LEU A 165 -20.61 5.37 30.08
CA LEU A 165 -20.11 4.60 28.94
C LEU A 165 -18.58 4.74 28.79
N PRO A 166 -17.87 3.74 28.23
CA PRO A 166 -16.42 3.79 28.09
C PRO A 166 -15.96 4.87 27.12
N ASN A 167 -14.75 5.38 27.34
CA ASN A 167 -14.15 6.41 26.47
C ASN A 167 -13.76 5.90 25.09
N GLN A 168 -13.58 4.60 24.92
CA GLN A 168 -13.38 3.98 23.63
C GLN A 168 -13.81 2.51 23.64
N THR A 169 -14.10 1.98 22.46
CA THR A 169 -14.28 0.55 22.25
C THR A 169 -12.95 -0.18 22.11
N GLN A 170 -12.98 -1.52 22.03
CA GLN A 170 -11.80 -2.31 21.73
C GLN A 170 -11.24 -1.92 20.36
N ILE A 171 -9.92 -1.71 20.30
CA ILE A 171 -9.22 -1.47 19.04
C ILE A 171 -9.07 -2.81 18.33
N VAL A 172 -9.65 -2.92 17.13
CA VAL A 172 -9.59 -4.14 16.32
C VAL A 172 -8.99 -3.87 14.96
N THR A 173 -8.23 -4.83 14.44
CA THR A 173 -7.85 -4.83 13.02
C THR A 173 -9.08 -5.16 12.19
N THR A 174 -9.52 -4.22 11.36
CA THR A 174 -10.67 -4.42 10.47
C THR A 174 -10.21 -4.89 9.10
N HIS A 175 -9.09 -4.34 8.62
CA HIS A 175 -8.61 -4.53 7.26
C HIS A 175 -7.09 -4.50 7.20
N TYR A 176 -6.52 -5.13 6.18
CA TYR A 176 -5.10 -5.02 5.86
C TYR A 176 -4.87 -5.24 4.37
N THR A 177 -3.74 -4.73 3.88
CA THR A 177 -3.21 -5.02 2.55
C THR A 177 -1.72 -5.33 2.62
N LEU A 178 -1.19 -5.95 1.57
CA LEU A 178 0.22 -6.25 1.44
C LEU A 178 0.92 -5.11 0.69
N ALA A 179 1.83 -4.42 1.38
CA ALA A 179 2.66 -3.39 0.80
C ALA A 179 4.03 -3.97 0.40
N THR A 180 4.44 -3.80 -0.85
CA THR A 180 5.69 -4.39 -1.34
C THR A 180 6.90 -3.62 -0.81
N CYS A 181 8.07 -4.24 -0.76
CA CYS A 181 9.29 -3.59 -0.27
C CYS A 181 9.69 -2.33 -1.05
N ILE A 182 9.28 -2.21 -2.30
CA ILE A 182 9.52 -1.03 -3.15
C ILE A 182 8.53 0.12 -2.85
N ALA A 183 7.42 -0.18 -2.16
CA ALA A 183 6.37 0.77 -1.79
C ALA A 183 6.45 1.30 -0.35
N VAL A 184 7.38 0.76 0.45
CA VAL A 184 7.60 1.15 1.84
C VAL A 184 8.97 1.79 1.99
N ASP A 185 8.99 3.01 2.52
CA ASP A 185 10.22 3.66 2.99
C ASP A 185 10.47 3.25 4.44
N ASP A 186 11.29 2.21 4.63
CA ASP A 186 11.69 1.74 5.95
C ASP A 186 13.06 2.36 6.33
N PRO A 187 13.12 3.27 7.31
CA PRO A 187 14.37 3.93 7.67
C PRO A 187 15.40 2.99 8.31
N HIS A 188 15.00 1.79 8.73
CA HIS A 188 15.89 0.80 9.34
C HIS A 188 16.60 -0.10 8.31
N TYR A 189 16.03 -0.24 7.12
CA TYR A 189 16.50 -1.20 6.11
C TYR A 189 16.71 -0.54 4.75
N ASN A 190 17.88 -0.76 4.16
CA ASN A 190 18.10 -0.42 2.75
C ASN A 190 17.40 -1.42 1.80
N ASP A 191 17.33 -1.11 0.51
CA ASP A 191 16.59 -1.93 -0.47
C ASP A 191 17.04 -3.40 -0.51
N GLN A 192 18.35 -3.66 -0.38
CA GLN A 192 18.90 -5.01 -0.31
C GLN A 192 18.38 -5.78 0.90
N GLN A 193 18.32 -5.14 2.07
CA GLN A 193 17.82 -5.78 3.26
C GLN A 193 16.31 -5.99 3.15
N LYS A 194 15.55 -4.98 2.71
CA LYS A 194 14.09 -5.08 2.56
C LYS A 194 13.69 -6.24 1.67
N ILE A 195 14.25 -6.41 0.46
CA ILE A 195 13.85 -7.50 -0.44
C ILE A 195 14.12 -8.89 0.15
N LYS A 196 15.09 -9.02 1.07
CA LYS A 196 15.47 -10.29 1.69
C LYS A 196 14.69 -10.60 2.97
N THR A 197 14.39 -9.58 3.78
CA THR A 197 13.77 -9.76 5.11
C THR A 197 12.29 -9.38 5.14
N ASN A 198 11.89 -8.43 4.30
CA ASN A 198 10.56 -7.85 4.23
C ASN A 198 10.15 -7.61 2.76
N PRO A 199 10.11 -8.64 1.88
CA PRO A 199 9.67 -8.47 0.49
C PRO A 199 8.24 -7.90 0.44
N TYR A 200 7.44 -8.22 1.46
CA TYR A 200 6.14 -7.62 1.75
C TYR A 200 6.05 -7.21 3.22
N TYR A 201 5.39 -6.06 3.43
CA TYR A 201 4.97 -5.49 4.70
C TYR A 201 3.45 -5.63 4.82
N LEU A 202 2.95 -5.53 6.06
CA LEU A 202 1.53 -5.51 6.35
C LEU A 202 1.08 -4.06 6.59
N TYR A 203 0.30 -3.51 5.68
CA TYR A 203 -0.33 -2.21 5.86
C TYR A 203 -1.71 -2.45 6.48
N VAL A 204 -1.87 -2.08 7.75
CA VAL A 204 -3.01 -2.45 8.60
C VAL A 204 -3.88 -1.23 8.88
N LYS A 205 -5.20 -1.41 8.81
CA LYS A 205 -6.22 -0.48 9.32
C LYS A 205 -6.91 -1.10 10.53
N LYS A 206 -6.80 -0.42 11.66
CA LYS A 206 -7.54 -0.68 12.88
C LYS A 206 -8.63 0.35 13.06
N GLN A 207 -9.75 -0.05 13.63
CA GLN A 207 -10.85 0.86 13.91
C GLN A 207 -11.42 0.66 15.30
N TYR A 208 -11.93 1.76 15.85
CA TYR A 208 -12.63 1.81 17.13
C TYR A 208 -13.42 3.11 17.24
N TRP A 209 -14.50 3.06 18.00
CA TRP A 209 -15.22 4.26 18.43
C TRP A 209 -14.51 4.92 19.60
N LYS A 210 -14.27 6.23 19.50
CA LYS A 210 -13.75 7.10 20.57
C LYS A 210 -14.84 8.07 21.00
N LYS A 211 -15.09 8.17 22.31
CA LYS A 211 -16.03 9.12 22.89
C LYS A 211 -15.51 10.54 22.64
N VAL A 212 -16.36 11.36 22.06
CA VAL A 212 -16.13 12.80 21.85
C VAL A 212 -16.61 13.55 23.08
N GLU A 213 -17.84 13.28 23.51
CA GLU A 213 -18.49 13.99 24.61
C GLU A 213 -19.58 13.13 25.26
N SER A 214 -19.91 13.42 26.51
CA SER A 214 -21.05 12.83 27.23
C SER A 214 -21.69 13.84 28.16
N HIS A 215 -23.03 13.87 28.19
CA HIS A 215 -23.77 14.75 29.11
C HIS A 215 -25.14 14.15 29.48
N VAL A 216 -25.69 14.54 30.62
CA VAL A 216 -27.07 14.23 31.02
C VAL A 216 -27.87 15.53 30.99
N LEU A 217 -28.83 15.62 30.07
CA LEU A 217 -29.62 16.82 29.83
C LEU A 217 -30.93 16.75 30.60
N ALA A 218 -31.23 17.76 31.40
CA ALA A 218 -32.56 18.01 31.94
C ALA A 218 -33.56 18.38 30.82
N PRO A 219 -34.88 18.31 31.06
CA PRO A 219 -35.89 18.74 30.08
C PRO A 219 -35.63 20.17 29.63
N LYS A 220 -35.63 20.41 28.32
CA LYS A 220 -35.39 21.71 27.66
C LYS A 220 -33.99 22.28 27.86
N GLU A 221 -33.06 21.53 28.44
CA GLU A 221 -31.66 21.94 28.53
C GLU A 221 -31.01 21.93 27.14
N SER A 222 -30.16 22.94 26.91
CA SER A 222 -29.24 22.96 25.77
C SER A 222 -27.81 22.81 26.28
N TYR A 223 -27.02 21.99 25.60
CA TYR A 223 -25.61 21.75 25.94
C TYR A 223 -24.73 22.00 24.72
N LYS A 224 -23.64 22.73 24.92
CA LYS A 224 -22.65 23.03 23.88
C LYS A 224 -21.41 22.19 24.09
N TYR A 225 -20.87 21.66 23.00
CA TYR A 225 -19.64 20.89 23.01
C TYR A 225 -18.81 21.17 21.76
N THR A 226 -17.53 20.80 21.79
CA THR A 226 -16.69 20.87 20.61
C THR A 226 -16.28 19.47 20.16
N MET A 227 -16.12 19.31 18.85
CA MET A 227 -15.63 18.08 18.25
C MET A 227 -14.43 18.41 17.37
N THR A 228 -13.30 17.79 17.69
CA THR A 228 -12.11 17.80 16.83
C THR A 228 -12.08 16.53 15.99
N SER A 229 -11.96 16.69 14.67
CA SER A 229 -11.83 15.61 13.70
C SER A 229 -10.71 15.92 12.71
N GLY A 230 -10.33 14.94 11.91
CA GLY A 230 -9.29 15.05 10.90
C GLY A 230 -8.05 14.24 11.26
N MET A 231 -6.89 14.81 10.95
CA MET A 231 -5.55 14.21 11.10
C MET A 231 -4.53 15.31 11.39
N THR A 232 -3.55 15.02 12.25
CA THR A 232 -2.46 15.97 12.56
C THR A 232 -1.50 16.13 11.38
N GLN A 233 -0.76 17.24 11.31
CA GLN A 233 0.28 17.39 10.28
C GLN A 233 1.43 16.38 10.45
N GLU A 234 1.73 15.95 11.69
CA GLU A 234 2.74 14.91 11.96
C GLU A 234 2.32 13.56 11.36
N ASP A 235 1.05 13.20 11.51
CA ASP A 235 0.45 12.00 10.95
C ASP A 235 0.42 12.05 9.41
N GLN A 236 0.10 13.20 8.82
CA GLN A 236 0.21 13.41 7.36
C GLN A 236 1.62 13.19 6.84
N ASN A 237 2.62 13.73 7.53
CA ASN A 237 4.01 13.56 7.14
C ASN A 237 4.45 12.10 7.30
N THR A 238 3.94 11.40 8.33
CA THR A 238 4.25 9.99 8.59
C THR A 238 3.69 9.08 7.49
N VAL A 239 2.43 9.24 7.09
CA VAL A 239 1.84 8.45 6.00
C VAL A 239 2.55 8.73 4.67
N SER A 240 2.80 10.01 4.36
CA SER A 240 3.49 10.42 3.13
C SER A 240 4.87 9.80 3.03
N LYS A 241 5.66 9.87 4.11
CA LYS A 241 6.99 9.29 4.15
C LYS A 241 6.95 7.76 4.06
N THR A 242 6.09 7.10 4.82
CA THR A 242 6.12 5.63 4.97
C THR A 242 5.60 4.90 3.73
N VAL A 243 4.49 5.37 3.14
CA VAL A 243 3.75 4.67 2.07
C VAL A 243 3.45 5.52 0.86
N SER A 244 4.05 6.72 0.76
CA SER A 244 4.05 7.54 -0.46
C SER A 244 2.66 8.01 -0.93
N HIS A 245 1.71 8.16 -0.01
CA HIS A 245 0.41 8.78 -0.26
C HIS A 245 0.01 9.69 0.91
N THR A 246 -0.95 10.58 0.70
CA THR A 246 -1.49 11.47 1.75
C THR A 246 -2.98 11.20 1.95
N ILE A 247 -3.58 11.84 2.95
CA ILE A 247 -5.04 11.76 3.20
C ILE A 247 -5.69 13.06 2.73
N GLY A 248 -6.70 12.98 1.88
CA GLY A 248 -7.50 14.13 1.46
C GLY A 248 -8.49 14.55 2.53
N VAL A 249 -8.97 15.79 2.49
CA VAL A 249 -9.98 16.31 3.44
C VAL A 249 -11.30 15.52 3.41
N ASP A 250 -11.54 14.74 2.35
CA ASP A 250 -12.63 13.76 2.21
C ASP A 250 -12.31 12.37 2.81
N ALA A 251 -11.26 12.27 3.63
CA ALA A 251 -10.73 11.04 4.23
C ALA A 251 -10.21 9.97 3.24
N GLY A 252 -10.24 10.24 1.93
CA GLY A 252 -9.72 9.36 0.90
C GLY A 252 -8.20 9.43 0.77
N PHE A 253 -7.60 8.42 0.17
CA PHE A 253 -6.16 8.39 -0.11
C PHE A 253 -5.83 9.21 -1.36
N GLN A 254 -4.87 10.12 -1.24
CA GLN A 254 -4.32 10.92 -2.33
C GLN A 254 -3.01 10.31 -2.78
N PHE A 255 -3.01 9.82 -4.02
CA PHE A 255 -1.82 9.23 -4.64
C PHE A 255 -1.16 10.23 -5.57
N GLY A 256 0.13 10.50 -5.36
CA GLY A 256 0.95 11.33 -6.23
C GLY A 256 0.76 12.85 -6.06
N LYS A 257 1.84 13.52 -5.64
CA LYS A 257 2.37 14.75 -6.25
C LYS A 257 3.82 14.95 -5.76
N GLU A 258 4.75 14.87 -6.73
CA GLU A 258 6.20 15.13 -6.68
C GLU A 258 7.15 14.14 -5.95
N GLY A 259 8.33 13.91 -6.54
CA GLY A 259 9.45 13.15 -5.96
C GLY A 259 9.52 11.66 -6.34
N ARG A 260 10.32 10.86 -5.62
CA ARG A 260 10.51 9.39 -5.79
C ARG A 260 9.22 8.54 -5.72
N PHE A 261 8.04 9.16 -5.72
CA PHE A 261 6.83 8.69 -5.07
C PHE A 261 5.64 8.47 -6.03
N ASN A 262 5.89 8.07 -7.28
CA ASN A 262 4.83 7.50 -8.14
C ASN A 262 4.48 6.04 -7.76
N VAL A 263 5.10 5.52 -6.69
CA VAL A 263 4.94 4.13 -6.24
C VAL A 263 3.50 3.83 -5.82
N ALA A 264 2.93 4.66 -4.94
CA ALA A 264 1.60 4.41 -4.40
C ALA A 264 0.51 4.60 -5.47
N ALA A 265 0.73 5.46 -6.47
CA ALA A 265 -0.18 5.59 -7.60
C ALA A 265 -0.31 4.29 -8.41
N SER A 266 0.76 3.48 -8.46
CA SER A 266 0.75 2.18 -9.13
C SER A 266 0.20 1.03 -8.28
N LEU A 267 -0.09 1.26 -6.99
CA LEU A 267 -0.68 0.28 -6.07
C LEU A 267 -1.99 0.77 -5.43
N SER A 268 -2.50 1.91 -5.91
CA SER A 268 -3.57 2.68 -5.29
C SER A 268 -4.85 1.88 -5.15
N TYR A 269 -5.28 1.23 -6.22
CA TYR A 269 -6.50 0.44 -6.26
C TYR A 269 -6.46 -0.71 -5.25
N GLN A 270 -5.35 -1.46 -5.20
CA GLN A 270 -5.18 -2.55 -4.23
C GLN A 270 -5.31 -2.02 -2.80
N TYR A 271 -4.65 -0.89 -2.49
CA TYR A 271 -4.67 -0.33 -1.15
C TYR A 271 -6.06 0.16 -0.77
N THR A 272 -6.75 0.89 -1.65
CA THR A 272 -8.06 1.45 -1.32
C THR A 272 -9.11 0.37 -1.14
N GLU A 273 -9.16 -0.62 -2.03
CA GLU A 273 -10.15 -1.71 -1.93
C GLU A 273 -9.92 -2.58 -0.68
N GLN A 274 -8.69 -3.06 -0.46
CA GLN A 274 -8.42 -3.99 0.64
C GLN A 274 -8.43 -3.33 2.01
N LEU A 275 -8.21 -2.02 2.10
CA LEU A 275 -8.34 -1.24 3.35
C LEU A 275 -9.76 -0.67 3.55
N GLU A 276 -10.71 -0.97 2.66
CA GLU A 276 -12.05 -0.37 2.62
C GLU A 276 -11.98 1.16 2.81
N THR A 277 -11.25 1.82 1.92
CA THR A 277 -11.15 3.28 1.83
C THR A 277 -11.31 3.70 0.38
N THR A 278 -11.33 5.00 0.10
CA THR A 278 -11.55 5.55 -1.24
C THR A 278 -10.31 6.27 -1.76
N VAL A 279 -10.21 6.41 -3.08
CA VAL A 279 -9.33 7.42 -3.68
C VAL A 279 -9.97 8.78 -3.42
N SER A 280 -9.17 9.73 -2.93
CA SER A 280 -9.63 11.10 -2.69
C SER A 280 -10.01 11.79 -3.99
N HIS A 281 -11.08 12.57 -3.95
CA HIS A 281 -11.56 13.39 -5.08
C HIS A 281 -11.09 14.86 -4.97
N THR A 282 -10.20 15.14 -4.03
CA THR A 282 -9.66 16.48 -3.77
C THR A 282 -8.15 16.44 -3.71
N THR A 283 -7.50 17.59 -3.92
CA THR A 283 -6.04 17.76 -3.72
C THR A 283 -5.72 18.43 -2.37
N ILE A 284 -6.73 18.79 -1.60
CA ILE A 284 -6.57 19.42 -0.29
C ILE A 284 -6.31 18.31 0.72
N GLN A 285 -5.17 18.38 1.38
CA GLN A 285 -4.81 17.44 2.45
C GLN A 285 -5.67 17.69 3.69
N MET A 286 -6.04 16.61 4.37
CA MET A 286 -6.73 16.67 5.65
C MET A 286 -5.84 17.33 6.70
N THR A 287 -6.47 18.16 7.53
CA THR A 287 -5.90 18.73 8.76
C THR A 287 -6.88 18.48 9.90
N GLU A 288 -6.46 18.75 11.14
CA GLU A 288 -7.40 18.81 12.26
C GLU A 288 -8.31 20.03 12.14
N THR A 289 -9.59 19.83 12.40
CA THR A 289 -10.61 20.87 12.46
C THR A 289 -11.44 20.70 13.71
N THR A 290 -11.70 21.79 14.42
CA THR A 290 -12.58 21.81 15.59
C THR A 290 -13.86 22.58 15.26
N GLN A 291 -15.00 21.94 15.47
CA GLN A 291 -16.33 22.53 15.28
C GLN A 291 -17.04 22.64 16.63
N GLU A 292 -17.79 23.72 16.85
CA GLU A 292 -18.72 23.87 17.98
C GLU A 292 -20.09 23.32 17.56
N HIS A 293 -20.71 22.54 18.44
CA HIS A 293 -22.01 21.94 18.27
C HIS A 293 -22.91 22.29 19.45
N SER A 294 -24.22 22.28 19.23
CA SER A 294 -25.21 22.42 20.31
C SER A 294 -26.30 21.38 20.20
N ILE A 295 -26.55 20.66 21.29
CA ILE A 295 -27.68 19.74 21.40
C ILE A 295 -28.73 20.33 22.33
N ILE A 296 -30.00 19.99 22.09
CA ILE A 296 -31.12 20.34 22.96
C ILE A 296 -31.95 19.10 23.28
N ASN A 297 -32.31 18.96 24.56
CA ASN A 297 -33.28 17.97 25.00
C ASN A 297 -34.69 18.54 24.90
N ASP A 298 -35.38 18.26 23.79
CA ASP A 298 -36.77 18.67 23.60
C ASP A 298 -37.79 17.76 24.33
N GLU A 299 -37.33 16.71 25.00
CA GLU A 299 -38.19 15.82 25.78
C GLU A 299 -38.61 16.47 27.12
N ASN A 300 -39.58 15.85 27.78
CA ASN A 300 -40.04 16.22 29.12
C ASN A 300 -39.39 15.38 30.23
N TYR A 301 -38.37 14.57 29.90
CA TYR A 301 -37.59 13.73 30.81
C TYR A 301 -36.09 13.94 30.61
N ASN A 302 -35.28 13.51 31.59
CA ASN A 302 -33.82 13.59 31.48
C ASN A 302 -33.30 12.61 30.42
N VAL A 303 -32.30 13.03 29.64
CA VAL A 303 -31.68 12.21 28.60
C VAL A 303 -30.18 12.10 28.86
N ALA A 304 -29.67 10.87 29.02
CA ALA A 304 -28.22 10.65 28.95
C ALA A 304 -27.80 10.53 27.49
N TRP A 305 -26.70 11.18 27.12
CA TRP A 305 -26.18 11.19 25.76
C TRP A 305 -24.67 11.04 25.77
N SER A 306 -24.15 10.26 24.83
CA SER A 306 -22.74 10.21 24.46
C SER A 306 -22.60 10.29 22.95
N LYS A 307 -21.63 11.07 22.48
CA LYS A 307 -21.21 11.11 21.07
C LYS A 307 -19.92 10.32 20.90
N TYR A 308 -19.85 9.51 19.86
CA TYR A 308 -18.67 8.78 19.45
C TYR A 308 -18.30 9.14 18.01
N ILE A 309 -17.00 9.16 17.74
CA ILE A 309 -16.44 9.28 16.38
C ILE A 309 -15.66 8.01 16.05
N LEU A 310 -15.77 7.54 14.82
CA LEU A 310 -15.01 6.39 14.35
C LEU A 310 -13.57 6.83 14.06
N VAL A 311 -12.62 6.21 14.76
CA VAL A 311 -11.19 6.41 14.51
C VAL A 311 -10.70 5.30 13.58
N SER A 312 -10.03 5.68 12.50
CA SER A 312 -9.24 4.76 11.68
C SER A 312 -7.76 4.98 11.99
N GLU A 313 -7.14 4.00 12.66
CA GLU A 313 -5.70 3.97 12.93
C GLU A 313 -5.01 3.11 11.87
N TYR A 314 -3.95 3.62 11.28
CA TYR A 314 -3.19 2.96 10.23
C TYR A 314 -1.76 2.71 10.69
N SER A 315 -1.18 1.60 10.26
CA SER A 315 0.22 1.27 10.55
C SER A 315 0.82 0.38 9.46
N VAL A 316 2.14 0.45 9.29
CA VAL A 316 2.88 -0.51 8.46
C VAL A 316 3.76 -1.36 9.37
N GLN A 317 3.61 -2.68 9.25
CA GLN A 317 4.33 -3.67 10.04
C GLN A 317 5.26 -4.50 9.15
N ARG A 318 6.43 -4.80 9.70
CA ARG A 318 7.39 -5.75 9.15
C ARG A 318 6.88 -7.19 9.27
N SER A 319 7.58 -8.12 8.64
CA SER A 319 7.29 -9.56 8.68
C SER A 319 7.32 -10.15 10.10
N ASP A 320 8.07 -9.54 11.02
CA ASP A 320 8.14 -9.90 12.44
C ASP A 320 7.08 -9.21 13.32
N GLY A 321 6.21 -8.40 12.74
CA GLY A 321 5.18 -7.63 13.44
C GLY A 321 5.66 -6.30 14.04
N THR A 322 6.94 -5.95 13.92
CA THR A 322 7.44 -4.65 14.38
C THR A 322 6.98 -3.52 13.45
N LEU A 323 6.77 -2.33 14.02
CA LEU A 323 6.30 -1.17 13.27
C LEU A 323 7.43 -0.51 12.47
N VAL A 324 7.13 -0.09 11.23
CA VAL A 324 8.04 0.72 10.41
C VAL A 324 8.15 2.14 10.94
N SER A 325 7.02 2.71 11.34
CA SER A 325 6.87 4.06 11.90
C SER A 325 5.75 4.07 12.95
N LYS A 326 5.56 5.20 13.65
CA LYS A 326 4.42 5.35 14.56
C LYS A 326 3.10 5.21 13.77
N PRO A 327 2.07 4.56 14.33
CA PRO A 327 0.74 4.58 13.71
C PRO A 327 0.22 6.00 13.56
N TRP A 328 -0.63 6.23 12.57
CA TRP A 328 -1.31 7.51 12.34
C TRP A 328 -2.82 7.33 12.38
N THR A 329 -3.55 8.37 12.75
CA THR A 329 -5.00 8.32 12.92
C THR A 329 -5.73 9.28 11.99
N VAL A 330 -6.88 8.84 11.52
CA VAL A 330 -7.79 9.62 10.68
C VAL A 330 -9.19 9.53 11.30
N THR A 331 -9.84 10.67 11.45
CA THR A 331 -11.24 10.76 11.86
C THR A 331 -12.02 11.62 10.87
N ASP A 332 -13.16 11.13 10.40
CA ASP A 332 -14.09 11.89 9.57
C ASP A 332 -15.28 12.34 10.41
N HIS A 333 -15.58 13.63 10.41
CA HIS A 333 -16.73 14.22 11.09
C HIS A 333 -18.07 13.61 10.65
N ASN A 334 -18.14 13.04 9.45
CA ASN A 334 -19.34 12.34 8.96
C ASN A 334 -19.50 10.93 9.54
N THR A 335 -18.48 10.40 10.23
CA THR A 335 -18.48 9.06 10.83
C THR A 335 -18.71 9.12 12.34
N THR A 336 -19.81 9.75 12.74
CA THR A 336 -20.19 9.85 14.15
C THR A 336 -21.47 9.08 14.46
N GLN A 337 -21.59 8.63 15.70
CA GLN A 337 -22.77 7.97 16.21
C GLN A 337 -23.03 8.43 17.64
N SER A 338 -24.31 8.52 18.00
CA SER A 338 -24.73 8.87 19.36
C SER A 338 -25.37 7.67 20.04
N SER A 339 -25.21 7.64 21.35
CA SER A 339 -25.84 6.70 22.25
C SER A 339 -26.69 7.48 23.24
N TYR A 340 -27.88 6.96 23.55
CA TYR A 340 -28.89 7.66 24.34
C TYR A 340 -29.44 6.77 25.45
N TYR A 341 -29.93 7.39 26.52
CA TYR A 341 -30.90 6.78 27.43
C TYR A 341 -32.04 7.76 27.73
N PRO A 342 -33.32 7.36 27.55
CA PRO A 342 -33.81 6.12 26.94
C PRO A 342 -33.32 5.88 25.49
N LEU A 343 -33.36 4.63 25.02
CA LEU A 343 -32.73 4.23 23.74
C LEU A 343 -33.49 4.76 22.51
N GLU A 344 -34.78 5.01 22.66
CA GLU A 344 -35.67 5.55 21.64
C GLU A 344 -35.52 7.07 21.43
N THR A 345 -34.76 7.75 22.29
CA THR A 345 -34.59 9.20 22.24
C THR A 345 -33.68 9.63 21.10
N THR A 346 -34.01 10.76 20.47
CA THR A 346 -33.14 11.45 19.51
C THR A 346 -33.04 12.93 19.87
N LEU A 347 -31.84 13.42 20.13
CA LEU A 347 -31.59 14.85 20.35
C LEU A 347 -31.38 15.57 19.01
N LEU A 348 -31.88 16.81 18.91
CA LEU A 348 -31.60 17.67 17.75
C LEU A 348 -30.18 18.23 17.88
N ASP A 349 -29.30 17.83 16.96
CA ASP A 349 -27.96 18.41 16.77
C ASP A 349 -28.12 19.69 15.91
N LYS A 350 -27.74 20.85 16.45
CA LYS A 350 -27.86 22.17 15.81
C LYS A 350 -26.51 22.79 15.49
#